data_AF-A0A1X6WM29-F1
#
_entry.id   AF-A0A1X6WM29-F1
#
_cell.length_a   1.000
_cell.length_b   1.000
_cell.length_c   1.000
_cell.angle_alpha   90.00
_cell.angle_beta   90.00
_cell.angle_gamma   90.00
#
_symmetry.space_group_name_H-M   'P 1'
#
loop_
_entity.id
_entity.type
_entity.pdbx_description
1 polymer ?
#
loop_
_entity_poly.entity_id
_entity_poly.type
_entity_poly.pdbx_seq_one_letter_code
_entity_poly.pdbx_strand_id
1 'polypeptide(L)'
;MNFFSIEYEQELLKQHQETYQRMIELVEQQVQKPPFIQQKDVSNYYKGISVGTLIRYERQGLKRSEPVEGGSVWYATSELDRFMLEHQK
;
A
#
# COMPACT_ATOMS: atom_id res chain seq x y z
N MET A 1 -10.32 -47.90 -13.77
CA MET A 1 -10.30 -46.86 -12.72
C MET A 1 -9.32 -45.78 -13.15
N ASN A 2 -9.79 -44.55 -13.34
CA ASN A 2 -8.99 -43.42 -13.83
C ASN A 2 -8.14 -42.84 -12.69
N PHE A 3 -7.10 -43.57 -12.28
CA PHE A 3 -6.13 -43.14 -11.28
C PHE A 3 -5.44 -41.81 -11.69
N PHE A 4 -5.19 -41.65 -12.99
CA PHE A 4 -4.59 -40.44 -13.57
C PHE A 4 -5.44 -39.17 -13.43
N SER A 5 -6.79 -39.26 -13.34
CA SER A 5 -7.61 -38.05 -13.20
C SER A 5 -7.66 -37.56 -11.76
N ILE A 6 -7.64 -38.47 -10.79
CA ILE A 6 -7.72 -38.13 -9.36
C ILE A 6 -6.44 -37.44 -8.90
N GLU A 7 -5.28 -37.98 -9.25
CA GLU A 7 -3.99 -37.37 -8.90
C GLU A 7 -3.81 -36.00 -9.56
N TYR A 8 -4.25 -35.87 -10.82
CA TYR A 8 -4.20 -34.60 -11.55
C TYR A 8 -5.15 -33.55 -10.95
N GLU A 9 -6.38 -33.93 -10.59
CA GLU A 9 -7.35 -33.04 -9.93
C GLU A 9 -6.87 -32.59 -8.55
N GLN A 10 -6.23 -33.48 -7.78
CA GLN A 10 -5.65 -33.15 -6.48
C GLN A 10 -4.48 -32.16 -6.60
N GLU A 11 -3.60 -32.37 -7.57
CA GLU A 11 -2.47 -31.46 -7.80
C GLU A 11 -2.95 -30.07 -8.27
N LEU A 12 -3.98 -30.02 -9.12
CA LEU A 12 -4.65 -28.77 -9.52
C LEU A 12 -5.26 -28.04 -8.33
N LEU A 13 -5.98 -28.76 -7.47
CA LEU A 13 -6.58 -28.20 -6.25
C LEU A 13 -5.51 -27.62 -5.31
N LYS A 14 -4.39 -28.32 -5.16
CA LYS A 14 -3.26 -27.86 -4.34
C LYS A 14 -2.63 -26.60 -4.91
N GLN A 15 -2.34 -26.56 -6.22
CA GLN A 15 -1.80 -25.36 -6.88
C GLN A 15 -2.75 -24.17 -6.76
N HIS A 16 -4.05 -24.38 -6.89
CA HIS A 16 -5.05 -23.33 -6.69
C HIS A 16 -5.04 -22.82 -5.25
N GLN A 17 -5.05 -23.71 -4.25
CA GLN A 17 -4.99 -23.31 -2.84
C GLN A 17 -3.72 -22.52 -2.52
N GLU A 18 -2.55 -22.97 -2.98
CA GLU A 18 -1.29 -22.25 -2.80
C GLU A 18 -1.32 -20.86 -3.46
N THR A 19 -1.96 -20.75 -4.63
CA THR A 19 -2.12 -19.48 -5.33
C THR A 19 -3.06 -18.53 -4.58
N TYR A 20 -4.20 -19.03 -4.07
CA TYR A 20 -5.11 -18.23 -3.24
C TYR A 20 -4.45 -17.80 -1.93
N GLN A 21 -3.70 -18.69 -1.29
CA GLN A 21 -2.98 -18.37 -0.06
C GLN A 21 -1.94 -17.27 -0.30
N ARG A 22 -1.17 -17.35 -1.39
CA ARG A 22 -0.25 -16.28 -1.79
C ARG A 22 -0.96 -14.97 -2.08
N MET A 23 -2.13 -15.00 -2.72
CA MET A 23 -2.91 -13.78 -2.96
C MET A 23 -3.43 -13.16 -1.66
N ILE A 24 -3.88 -13.98 -0.71
CA ILE A 24 -4.28 -13.52 0.62
C ILE A 24 -3.09 -12.91 1.35
N GLU A 25 -1.94 -13.58 1.37
CA GLU A 25 -0.71 -13.07 1.98
C GLU A 25 -0.26 -11.75 1.34
N LEU A 26 -0.39 -11.60 0.01
CA LEU A 26 -0.09 -10.34 -0.69
C LEU A 26 -1.07 -9.22 -0.32
N VAL A 27 -2.34 -9.55 -0.09
CA VAL A 27 -3.37 -8.59 0.37
C VAL A 27 -3.15 -8.23 1.85
N GLU A 28 -2.75 -9.18 2.69
CA GLU A 28 -2.43 -8.93 4.10
C GLU A 28 -1.11 -8.16 4.26
N GLN A 29 -0.14 -8.38 3.37
CA GLN A 29 1.11 -7.62 3.29
C GLN A 29 0.94 -6.22 2.70
N GLN A 30 -0.15 -5.96 1.96
CA GLN A 30 -0.62 -4.59 1.75
C GLN A 30 -1.16 -4.09 3.09
N VAL A 31 -0.23 -3.62 3.94
CA VAL A 31 -0.49 -2.80 5.12
C VAL A 31 -1.68 -1.90 4.77
N GLN A 32 -2.83 -2.12 5.42
CA GLN A 32 -4.00 -1.27 5.23
C GLN A 32 -3.62 0.13 5.68
N LYS A 33 -3.08 0.91 4.75
CA LYS A 33 -2.75 2.31 4.98
C LYS A 33 -4.08 2.99 5.30
N PRO A 34 -4.18 3.73 6.41
CA PRO A 34 -5.41 4.43 6.73
C PRO A 34 -5.73 5.40 5.57
N PRO A 35 -6.99 5.76 5.33
CA PRO A 35 -7.36 6.66 4.23
C PRO A 35 -6.67 8.03 4.33
N PHE A 36 -6.33 8.44 5.55
CA PHE A 36 -5.54 9.64 5.83
C PHE A 36 -4.39 9.31 6.77
N ILE A 37 -3.22 9.90 6.49
CA ILE A 37 -2.01 9.73 7.28
C ILE A 37 -1.55 11.10 7.76
N GLN A 38 -1.26 11.21 9.05
CA GLN A 38 -0.69 12.42 9.63
C GLN A 38 0.76 12.57 9.18
N GLN A 39 1.23 13.81 8.91
CA GLN A 39 2.58 14.08 8.42
C GLN A 39 3.70 13.40 9.22
N LYS A 40 3.57 13.37 10.54
CA LYS A 40 4.55 12.74 11.45
C LYS A 40 4.63 11.21 11.28
N ASP A 41 3.56 10.57 10.80
CA ASP A 41 3.43 9.12 10.71
C ASP A 41 3.68 8.59 9.30
N VAL A 42 3.88 9.47 8.31
CA VAL A 42 4.09 9.07 6.90
C VAL A 42 5.28 8.13 6.75
N SER A 43 6.37 8.36 7.50
CA SER A 43 7.55 7.49 7.47
C SER A 43 7.28 6.05 7.95
N ASN A 44 6.22 5.83 8.74
CA ASN A 44 5.82 4.51 9.21
C ASN A 44 5.19 3.68 8.07
N TYR A 45 4.57 4.35 7.10
CA TYR A 45 3.88 3.72 5.96
C TYR A 45 4.71 3.77 4.66
N TYR A 46 5.59 4.76 4.52
CA TYR A 46 6.42 4.96 3.34
C TYR A 46 7.91 4.98 3.71
N LYS A 47 8.60 3.88 3.42
CA LYS A 47 10.04 3.76 3.69
C LYS A 47 10.84 4.78 2.89
N GLY A 48 11.78 5.47 3.55
CA GLY A 48 12.67 6.44 2.91
C GLY A 48 12.09 7.83 2.72
N ILE A 49 10.86 8.09 3.19
CA ILE A 49 10.23 9.41 3.10
C ILE A 49 10.51 10.21 4.37
N SER A 50 11.30 11.28 4.21
CA SER A 50 11.56 12.25 5.26
C SER A 50 10.54 13.38 5.24
N VAL A 51 10.44 14.13 6.34
CA VAL A 51 9.66 15.38 6.40
C VAL A 51 10.12 16.37 5.33
N GLY A 52 11.43 16.46 5.07
CA GLY A 52 11.98 17.31 4.00
C GLY A 52 11.50 16.89 2.61
N THR A 53 11.36 15.59 2.37
CA THR A 53 10.79 15.05 1.13
C THR A 53 9.32 15.46 0.98
N LEU A 54 8.54 15.40 2.06
CA LEU A 54 7.13 15.83 2.06
C LEU A 54 6.98 17.32 1.77
N ILE A 55 7.80 18.17 2.40
CA ILE A 55 7.81 19.62 2.12
C ILE A 55 8.16 19.88 0.65
N ARG A 56 9.06 19.09 0.05
CA ARG A 56 9.36 19.20 -1.38
C ARG A 56 8.14 18.83 -2.23
N TYR A 57 7.47 17.73 -1.91
CA TYR A 57 6.24 17.31 -2.61
C TYR A 57 5.12 18.35 -2.47
N GLU A 58 4.95 18.98 -1.30
CA GLU A 58 3.99 20.07 -1.11
C GLU A 58 4.25 21.23 -2.07
N ARG A 59 5.52 21.63 -2.23
CA ARG A 59 5.91 22.66 -3.21
C ARG A 59 5.69 22.22 -4.66
N GLN A 60 5.67 20.92 -4.92
CA GLN A 60 5.40 20.32 -6.24
C GLN A 60 3.91 20.06 -6.47
N GLY A 61 3.05 20.34 -5.49
CA GLY A 61 1.59 20.27 -5.61
C GLY A 61 0.92 19.15 -4.81
N LEU A 62 1.62 18.51 -3.87
CA LEU A 62 1.02 17.53 -2.96
C LEU A 62 -0.06 18.21 -2.11
N LYS A 63 -1.29 17.72 -2.24
CA LYS A 63 -2.42 18.26 -1.45
C LYS A 63 -2.31 17.83 0.00
N ARG A 64 -2.41 18.80 0.90
CA ARG A 64 -2.44 18.60 2.35
C ARG A 64 -3.73 19.14 2.93
N SER A 65 -4.21 18.52 3.99
CA SER A 65 -5.35 18.96 4.80
C SER A 65 -4.83 19.46 6.15
N GLU A 66 -5.10 20.72 6.46
CA GLU A 66 -4.68 21.37 7.70
C GLU A 66 -5.91 21.96 8.40
N PRO A 67 -6.11 21.70 9.70
CA PRO A 67 -7.20 22.31 10.45
C PRO A 67 -6.99 23.82 10.61
N VAL A 68 -8.10 24.57 10.59
CA VAL A 68 -8.12 26.05 10.55
C VAL A 68 -7.40 26.70 11.73
N GLU A 69 -7.36 26.04 12.89
CA GLU A 69 -6.80 26.60 14.13
C GLU A 69 -5.30 26.32 14.32
N GLY A 70 -4.61 25.82 13.28
CA GLY A 70 -3.22 25.40 13.38
C GLY A 70 -3.12 24.07 14.13
N GLY A 71 -2.89 23.01 13.39
CA GLY A 71 -2.85 21.68 13.97
C GLY A 71 -2.12 20.68 13.12
N SER A 72 -2.42 19.40 13.34
CA SER A 72 -1.74 18.32 12.66
C SER A 72 -2.05 18.33 11.16
N VAL A 73 -1.02 18.34 10.32
CA VAL A 73 -1.16 18.22 8.86
C VAL A 73 -1.45 16.77 8.51
N TRP A 74 -2.45 16.57 7.66
CA TRP A 74 -2.87 15.27 7.15
C TRP A 74 -2.74 15.20 5.63
N TYR A 75 -2.47 14.01 5.12
CA TYR A 75 -2.49 13.72 3.69
C TYR A 75 -3.45 12.57 3.43
N ALA A 76 -4.15 12.63 2.29
CA ALA A 76 -4.87 11.47 1.79
C ALA A 76 -3.85 10.44 1.27
N THR A 77 -4.05 9.18 1.63
CA THR A 77 -3.14 8.10 1.22
C THR A 77 -3.10 7.91 -0.29
N SER A 78 -4.23 8.08 -0.98
CA SER A 78 -4.28 8.06 -2.44
C SER A 78 -3.44 9.16 -3.09
N GLU A 79 -3.38 10.34 -2.46
CA GLU A 79 -2.58 11.47 -2.94
C GLU A 79 -1.09 11.26 -2.67
N LEU A 80 -0.73 10.70 -1.51
CA LEU A 80 0.64 10.27 -1.23
C LEU A 80 1.06 9.18 -2.23
N ASP A 81 0.27 8.13 -2.43
CA ASP A 81 0.59 7.05 -3.37
C ASP A 81 0.81 7.59 -4.79
N ARG A 82 -0.03 8.53 -5.25
CA ARG A 82 0.15 9.23 -6.55
C ARG A 82 1.51 9.92 -6.63
N PHE A 83 1.85 10.74 -5.65
CA PHE A 83 3.13 11.47 -5.63
C PHE A 83 4.34 10.54 -5.50
N MET A 84 4.23 9.48 -4.70
CA MET A 84 5.32 8.51 -4.54
C MET A 84 5.61 7.78 -5.85
N LEU A 85 4.58 7.43 -6.62
CA LEU A 85 4.72 6.82 -7.95
C LEU A 85 5.33 7.79 -8.96
N GLU A 86 4.89 9.05 -8.96
CA GLU A 86 5.42 10.07 -9.89
C GLU A 86 6.91 10.37 -9.66
N HIS A 87 7.39 10.26 -8.41
CA HIS A 87 8.76 10.60 -8.02
C HIS A 87 9.67 9.39 -7.75
N GLN A 88 9.24 8.18 -8.09
CA GLN A 88 10.03 6.94 -7.91
C GLN A 88 11.08 6.66 -9.00
N LYS A 89 11.40 7.66 -9.84
CA LYS A 89 12.41 7.55 -10.92
C LYS A 89 13.84 7.73 -10.43
#